data_AF-A0A2N2M7G9-F1
#
_entry.id   AF-A0A2N2M7G9-F1
#
_cell.length_a   1.000
_cell.length_b   1.000
_cell.length_c   1.000
_cell.angle_alpha   90.00
_cell.angle_beta   90.00
_cell.angle_gamma   90.00
#
_symmetry.space_group_name_H-M   'P 1'
#
loop_
_entity.id
_entity.type
_entity.pdbx_description
1 polymer ?
#
loop_
_entity_poly.entity_id
_entity_poly.type
_entity_poly.pdbx_seq_one_letter_code
_entity_poly.pdbx_strand_id
1 'polypeptide(L)'
;MGHMLVNKDPQISTRHEADRNNFIGRDRTMRNPIALTSKGYLTGTSGATLDPIFSLGQSFIVEPHKSADLAFLTFTGDSRAAVLELALKYHNWAIIDRSYNQANIAAQTWLGKQDITSQVFKNIMQVLSALLYPFKAIRASAEMLASNTLGQSGLWRFGISGDFPIMLVQIDDPQQIDLVAETLQAHKYLRSRRIKMDLVILNCQKTDYGAELNGSLYHLVAKMNGEDQLNQRGGVFILYGDHISSEEYALLQTASRLVFDGAMGSLEDQLPGYSLPVHHLPAFIPTLPASNDLINENSEESSFVVNNEELKYYNGFGGFSSDGKEYIINWDAAFLNEKGVAIRKTTPAPWVNVIGYPNFGFMVSESGSQCTWALNSGENRLTPWANDPVCDPTGEALYLRDEETGEVWTPTPLPAGSGKPYRVVHGAGYTRFEHNSHGLEQCLTLFSSPEDPVKIIHLKLKNNLPHTRRITATQYIEWVLGTTHTTNMAYIIPEYHSTLECLLATNPYSNEFGKRVAFLIASRPVHGLTADRTEFLGRGGTFTLPVALLRLGLETRITPGEDPCAVLQLHMDLMPGATDEIYFVLG
;
A
#
# COMPACT_ATOMS: atom_id res chain seq x y z
N MET A 1 -18.34 22.91 1.71
CA MET A 1 -18.59 21.67 0.95
C MET A 1 -19.82 20.99 1.53
N GLY A 2 -20.58 20.27 0.72
CA GLY A 2 -21.74 19.48 1.13
C GLY A 2 -21.80 18.18 0.33
N HIS A 3 -22.38 17.16 0.95
CA HIS A 3 -22.64 15.85 0.33
C HIS A 3 -24.13 15.55 0.42
N MET A 4 -24.69 14.90 -0.60
CA MET A 4 -26.09 14.52 -0.63
C MET A 4 -26.26 13.19 -1.35
N LEU A 5 -27.23 12.39 -0.87
CA LEU A 5 -27.68 11.17 -1.52
C LEU A 5 -29.13 11.40 -1.97
N VAL A 6 -29.40 11.26 -3.26
CA VAL A 6 -30.73 11.42 -3.85
C VAL A 6 -31.15 10.13 -4.53
N ASN A 7 -32.38 9.71 -4.26
CA ASN A 7 -33.04 8.60 -4.94
C ASN A 7 -34.13 9.14 -5.86
N LYS A 8 -34.21 8.57 -7.07
CA LYS A 8 -35.24 8.91 -8.05
C LYS A 8 -36.67 8.60 -7.58
N ASP A 9 -36.83 7.52 -6.82
CA ASP A 9 -38.10 7.08 -6.24
C ASP A 9 -38.06 7.28 -4.72
N PRO A 10 -38.50 8.45 -4.19
CA PRO A 10 -38.32 8.80 -2.80
C PRO A 10 -39.21 7.94 -1.90
N GLN A 11 -38.62 6.93 -1.26
CA GLN A 11 -39.35 6.08 -0.31
C GLN A 11 -38.79 6.10 1.12
N ILE A 12 -37.53 6.52 1.35
CA ILE A 12 -36.85 6.27 2.65
C ILE A 12 -35.98 7.46 3.09
N SER A 13 -35.90 7.67 4.41
CA SER A 13 -35.07 8.68 5.06
C SER A 13 -33.57 8.35 4.97
N THR A 14 -32.77 9.34 4.57
CA THR A 14 -31.31 9.25 4.57
C THR A 14 -30.78 9.23 6.00
N ARG A 15 -29.93 8.25 6.30
CA ARG A 15 -29.12 8.19 7.53
C ARG A 15 -27.73 8.73 7.27
N HIS A 16 -27.04 9.14 8.31
CA HIS A 16 -25.70 9.69 8.20
C HIS A 16 -24.80 9.28 9.35
N GLU A 17 -23.50 9.38 9.13
CA GLU A 17 -22.46 9.20 10.14
C GLU A 17 -21.32 10.18 9.84
N ALA A 18 -20.92 10.94 10.85
CA ALA A 18 -19.85 11.93 10.78
C ALA A 18 -18.61 11.54 11.59
N ASP A 19 -18.69 10.47 12.40
CA ASP A 19 -17.56 9.95 13.16
C ASP A 19 -17.02 8.68 12.50
N ARG A 20 -15.75 8.72 12.08
CA ARG A 20 -15.11 7.58 11.42
C ARG A 20 -14.99 6.37 12.34
N ASN A 21 -14.80 6.57 13.63
CA ASN A 21 -14.73 5.49 14.60
C ASN A 21 -16.08 4.79 14.74
N ASN A 22 -17.20 5.53 14.70
CA ASN A 22 -18.53 4.92 14.70
C ASN A 22 -18.85 4.19 13.37
N PHE A 23 -18.29 4.66 12.26
CA PHE A 23 -18.51 4.04 10.96
C PHE A 23 -17.69 2.76 10.76
N ILE A 24 -16.35 2.87 10.88
CA ILE A 24 -15.42 1.76 10.66
C ILE A 24 -15.37 0.88 11.91
N GLY A 25 -15.22 1.46 13.09
CA GLY A 25 -14.90 0.78 14.34
C GLY A 25 -13.40 0.55 14.51
N ARG A 26 -12.91 0.68 15.75
CA ARG A 26 -11.52 0.34 16.13
C ARG A 26 -11.15 -1.08 15.68
N ASP A 27 -9.94 -1.25 15.15
CA ASP A 27 -9.36 -2.52 14.68
C ASP A 27 -10.16 -3.18 13.53
N ARG A 28 -10.90 -2.37 12.76
CA ARG A 28 -11.64 -2.79 11.58
C ARG A 28 -11.16 -2.01 10.36
N THR A 29 -11.64 -2.43 9.19
CA THR A 29 -11.21 -1.86 7.90
C THR A 29 -12.40 -1.35 7.12
N MET A 30 -12.14 -0.53 6.10
CA MET A 30 -13.17 -0.08 5.14
C MET A 30 -13.88 -1.23 4.41
N ARG A 31 -13.27 -2.44 4.36
CA ARG A 31 -13.89 -3.65 3.78
C ARG A 31 -14.83 -4.36 4.75
N ASN A 32 -14.65 -4.17 6.05
CA ASN A 32 -15.48 -4.76 7.10
C ASN A 32 -15.82 -3.74 8.21
N PRO A 33 -16.52 -2.64 7.90
CA PRO A 33 -16.85 -1.60 8.87
C PRO A 33 -17.97 -2.05 9.82
N ILE A 34 -17.95 -1.58 11.07
CA ILE A 34 -18.97 -1.89 12.08
C ILE A 34 -20.35 -1.38 11.67
N ALA A 35 -20.44 -0.24 10.98
CA ALA A 35 -21.71 0.33 10.54
C ALA A 35 -22.53 -0.60 9.62
N LEU A 36 -21.87 -1.44 8.81
CA LEU A 36 -22.54 -2.36 7.90
C LEU A 36 -22.90 -3.72 8.53
N THR A 37 -22.34 -4.02 9.71
CA THR A 37 -22.58 -5.30 10.41
C THR A 37 -23.43 -5.12 11.67
N SER A 38 -23.50 -3.90 12.21
CA SER A 38 -24.29 -3.60 13.41
C SER A 38 -25.78 -3.41 13.09
N LYS A 39 -26.64 -3.75 14.06
CA LYS A 39 -28.09 -3.50 13.97
C LYS A 39 -28.44 -2.00 13.88
N GLY A 40 -27.53 -1.12 14.31
CA GLY A 40 -27.75 0.32 14.36
C GLY A 40 -27.76 1.01 12.99
N TYR A 41 -26.96 0.51 12.04
CA TYR A 41 -26.74 1.07 10.69
C TYR A 41 -26.76 2.62 10.63
N LEU A 42 -25.58 3.23 10.76
CA LEU A 42 -25.32 4.67 10.85
C LEU A 42 -26.04 5.34 12.03
N THR A 43 -25.27 5.87 12.99
CA THR A 43 -25.84 6.32 14.27
C THR A 43 -26.51 7.70 14.21
N GLY A 44 -26.26 8.48 13.15
CA GLY A 44 -26.71 9.87 13.06
C GLY A 44 -25.81 10.84 13.83
N THR A 45 -24.58 10.42 14.21
CA THR A 45 -23.63 11.33 14.85
C THR A 45 -23.27 12.45 13.87
N SER A 46 -23.32 13.69 14.37
CA SER A 46 -23.02 14.93 13.66
C SER A 46 -22.33 15.90 14.62
N GLY A 47 -21.51 16.81 14.08
CA GLY A 47 -20.84 17.85 14.86
C GLY A 47 -19.32 17.75 14.82
N ALA A 48 -18.66 18.26 15.86
CA ALA A 48 -17.20 18.22 15.97
C ALA A 48 -16.76 16.82 16.43
N THR A 49 -16.30 16.00 15.50
CA THR A 49 -15.71 14.67 15.74
C THR A 49 -14.19 14.76 15.60
N LEU A 50 -13.45 13.82 16.23
CA LEU A 50 -11.98 13.80 16.18
C LEU A 50 -11.44 13.37 14.81
N ASP A 51 -12.14 12.45 14.14
CA ASP A 51 -11.83 11.96 12.80
C ASP A 51 -13.09 12.02 11.92
N PRO A 52 -13.33 13.16 11.22
CA PRO A 52 -14.58 13.41 10.53
C PRO A 52 -14.68 12.70 9.19
N ILE A 53 -15.86 12.16 8.90
CA ILE A 53 -16.22 11.59 7.59
C ILE A 53 -17.55 12.14 7.09
N PHE A 54 -17.82 11.96 5.80
CA PHE A 54 -19.14 12.11 5.21
C PHE A 54 -19.67 10.75 4.79
N SER A 55 -20.47 10.12 5.64
CA SER A 55 -21.19 8.89 5.29
C SER A 55 -22.68 9.16 5.22
N LEU A 56 -23.29 8.80 4.09
CA LEU A 56 -24.72 8.87 3.84
C LEU A 56 -25.21 7.47 3.44
N GLY A 57 -26.28 7.02 4.07
CA GLY A 57 -26.85 5.71 3.82
C GLY A 57 -28.35 5.78 3.62
N GLN A 58 -28.85 4.98 2.69
CA GLN A 58 -30.27 4.81 2.46
C GLN A 58 -30.52 3.31 2.23
N SER A 59 -31.48 2.76 2.96
CA SER A 59 -32.00 1.43 2.65
C SER A 59 -33.10 1.58 1.61
N PHE A 60 -33.23 0.63 0.68
CA PHE A 60 -34.35 0.56 -0.26
C PHE A 60 -34.46 -0.87 -0.78
N ILE A 61 -35.64 -1.21 -1.29
CA ILE A 61 -35.94 -2.54 -1.81
C ILE A 61 -35.92 -2.44 -3.34
N VAL A 62 -35.12 -3.27 -3.99
CA VAL A 62 -35.15 -3.45 -5.44
C VAL A 62 -36.01 -4.67 -5.73
N GLU A 63 -37.19 -4.44 -6.30
CA GLU A 63 -38.09 -5.54 -6.69
C GLU A 63 -37.50 -6.37 -7.85
N PRO A 64 -37.91 -7.63 -8.01
CA PRO A 64 -37.47 -8.47 -9.12
C PRO A 64 -37.63 -7.78 -10.48
N HIS A 65 -36.56 -7.79 -11.28
CA HIS A 65 -36.50 -7.15 -12.60
C HIS A 65 -36.73 -5.61 -12.62
N LYS A 66 -36.69 -4.94 -11.46
CA LYS A 66 -36.65 -3.47 -11.38
C LYS A 66 -35.22 -2.97 -11.18
N SER A 67 -34.99 -1.72 -11.54
CA SER A 67 -33.76 -0.98 -11.26
C SER A 67 -34.08 0.20 -10.35
N ALA A 68 -33.10 0.61 -9.54
CA ALA A 68 -33.17 1.81 -8.72
C ALA A 68 -32.00 2.73 -9.08
N ASP A 69 -32.29 4.01 -9.27
CA ASP A 69 -31.28 5.02 -9.60
C ASP A 69 -30.94 5.86 -8.36
N LEU A 70 -29.65 5.95 -8.04
CA LEU A 70 -29.12 6.74 -6.93
C LEU A 70 -28.07 7.72 -7.44
N ALA A 71 -28.04 8.92 -6.85
CA ALA A 71 -27.04 9.93 -7.12
C ALA A 71 -26.32 10.35 -5.84
N PHE A 72 -25.00 10.15 -5.81
CA PHE A 72 -24.12 10.72 -4.80
C PHE A 72 -23.58 12.06 -5.31
N LEU A 73 -23.90 13.12 -4.61
CA LEU A 73 -23.57 14.49 -5.00
C LEU A 73 -22.56 15.06 -4.02
N THR A 74 -21.50 15.68 -4.55
CA THR A 74 -20.55 16.50 -3.80
C THR A 74 -20.54 17.89 -4.40
N PHE A 75 -20.69 18.92 -3.57
CA PHE A 75 -20.74 20.31 -4.03
C PHE A 75 -20.05 21.25 -3.06
N THR A 76 -19.52 22.35 -3.58
CA THR A 76 -18.88 23.41 -2.80
C THR A 76 -19.52 24.74 -3.15
N GLY A 77 -19.48 25.69 -2.22
CA GLY A 77 -19.95 27.06 -2.42
C GLY A 77 -19.23 27.98 -1.47
N ASP A 78 -19.18 29.26 -1.82
CA ASP A 78 -18.39 30.28 -1.10
C ASP A 78 -19.00 30.67 0.26
N SER A 79 -20.23 30.22 0.52
CA SER A 79 -20.91 30.39 1.81
C SER A 79 -21.79 29.18 2.13
N ARG A 80 -22.16 29.05 3.41
CA ARG A 80 -23.14 28.04 3.85
C ARG A 80 -24.47 28.20 3.11
N ALA A 81 -24.92 29.43 2.87
CA ALA A 81 -26.15 29.70 2.14
C ALA A 81 -26.07 29.18 0.69
N ALA A 82 -24.98 29.46 -0.02
CA ALA A 82 -24.77 28.97 -1.39
C ALA A 82 -24.75 27.43 -1.48
N VAL A 83 -24.13 26.76 -0.49
CA VAL A 83 -24.13 25.29 -0.41
C VAL A 83 -25.55 24.76 -0.22
N LEU A 84 -26.36 25.38 0.63
CA LEU A 84 -27.76 24.98 0.85
C LEU A 84 -28.65 25.23 -0.36
N GLU A 85 -28.44 26.33 -1.08
CA GLU A 85 -29.14 26.61 -2.35
C GLU A 85 -28.82 25.54 -3.41
N LEU A 86 -27.54 25.14 -3.52
CA LEU A 86 -27.14 24.03 -4.38
C LEU A 86 -27.80 22.71 -3.96
N ALA A 87 -27.84 22.41 -2.65
CA ALA A 87 -28.50 21.22 -2.15
C ALA A 87 -30.00 21.19 -2.51
N LEU A 88 -30.71 22.30 -2.31
CA LEU A 88 -32.13 22.44 -2.66
C LEU A 88 -32.36 22.25 -4.16
N LYS A 89 -31.51 22.84 -5.00
CA LYS A 89 -31.58 22.69 -6.46
C LYS A 89 -31.37 21.23 -6.87
N TYR A 90 -30.30 20.59 -6.40
CA TYR A 90 -29.94 19.24 -6.81
C TYR A 90 -30.73 18.13 -6.10
N HIS A 91 -31.68 18.47 -5.23
CA HIS A 91 -32.63 17.50 -4.68
C HIS A 91 -33.59 16.93 -5.76
N ASN A 92 -33.76 17.65 -6.87
CA ASN A 92 -34.60 17.22 -7.99
C ASN A 92 -33.81 16.39 -9.01
N TRP A 93 -34.21 15.12 -9.19
CA TRP A 93 -33.59 14.19 -10.14
C TRP A 93 -33.49 14.73 -11.57
N ALA A 94 -34.51 15.45 -12.06
CA ALA A 94 -34.50 15.99 -13.42
C ALA A 94 -33.37 17.02 -13.64
N ILE A 95 -32.93 17.71 -12.58
CA ILE A 95 -31.80 18.64 -12.64
C ILE A 95 -30.47 17.89 -12.64
N ILE A 96 -30.37 16.79 -11.88
CA ILE A 96 -29.20 15.90 -11.89
C ILE A 96 -29.01 15.34 -13.31
N ASP A 97 -30.06 14.74 -13.88
CA ASP A 97 -30.02 14.15 -15.21
C ASP A 97 -29.67 15.18 -16.30
N ARG A 98 -30.29 16.37 -16.26
CA ARG A 98 -29.94 17.46 -17.18
C ARG A 98 -28.47 17.88 -17.03
N SER A 99 -27.98 18.00 -15.79
CA SER A 99 -26.60 18.41 -15.52
C SER A 99 -25.59 17.36 -16.02
N TYR A 100 -25.90 16.08 -15.85
CA TYR A 100 -25.10 14.98 -16.38
C TYR A 100 -25.02 15.04 -17.91
N ASN A 101 -26.15 15.20 -18.59
CA ASN A 101 -26.21 15.31 -20.05
C ASN A 101 -25.45 16.55 -20.55
N GLN A 102 -25.59 17.70 -19.90
CA GLN A 102 -24.84 18.92 -20.23
C GLN A 102 -23.34 18.74 -20.04
N ALA A 103 -22.91 18.09 -18.95
CA ALA A 103 -21.51 17.80 -18.70
C ALA A 103 -20.92 16.90 -19.79
N ASN A 104 -21.67 15.87 -20.22
CA ASN A 104 -21.25 14.98 -21.30
C ASN A 104 -21.08 15.72 -22.64
N ILE A 105 -22.07 16.55 -23.03
CA ILE A 105 -21.98 17.36 -24.26
C ILE A 105 -20.80 18.33 -24.20
N ALA A 106 -20.60 19.00 -23.06
CA ALA A 106 -19.48 19.92 -22.86
C ALA A 106 -18.12 19.19 -22.96
N ALA A 107 -18.01 18.00 -22.37
CA ALA A 107 -16.80 17.17 -22.45
C ALA A 107 -16.50 16.74 -23.89
N GLN A 108 -17.51 16.24 -24.63
CA GLN A 108 -17.36 15.85 -26.03
C GLN A 108 -16.99 17.05 -26.92
N THR A 109 -17.64 18.20 -26.71
CA THR A 109 -17.33 19.43 -27.44
C THR A 109 -15.90 19.90 -27.19
N TRP A 110 -15.44 19.81 -25.93
CA TRP A 110 -14.08 20.18 -25.56
C TRP A 110 -13.05 19.25 -26.19
N LEU A 111 -13.29 17.93 -26.17
CA LEU A 111 -12.43 16.93 -26.82
C LEU A 111 -12.33 17.17 -28.32
N GLY A 112 -13.48 17.43 -28.98
CA GLY A 112 -13.53 17.75 -30.41
C GLY A 112 -12.76 19.02 -30.79
N LYS A 113 -12.78 20.05 -29.94
CA LYS A 113 -11.98 21.28 -30.15
C LYS A 113 -10.46 21.08 -30.02
N GLN A 114 -10.02 19.96 -29.46
CA GLN A 114 -8.61 19.60 -29.29
C GLN A 114 -8.19 18.45 -30.22
N ASP A 115 -9.06 18.07 -31.17
CA ASP A 115 -8.87 16.95 -32.09
C ASP A 115 -8.54 15.63 -31.37
N ILE A 116 -9.09 15.43 -30.17
CA ILE A 116 -8.90 14.22 -29.38
C ILE A 116 -10.01 13.23 -29.74
N THR A 117 -9.66 12.22 -30.52
CA THR A 117 -10.56 11.10 -30.85
C THR A 117 -10.72 10.15 -29.67
N SER A 118 -11.70 9.24 -29.75
CA SER A 118 -11.89 8.21 -28.71
C SER A 118 -10.67 7.32 -28.50
N GLN A 119 -9.94 7.00 -29.58
CA GLN A 119 -8.73 6.17 -29.50
C GLN A 119 -7.58 6.95 -28.84
N VAL A 120 -7.34 8.19 -29.25
CA VAL A 120 -6.34 9.06 -28.60
C VAL A 120 -6.67 9.22 -27.12
N PHE A 121 -7.94 9.47 -26.78
CA PHE A 121 -8.36 9.60 -25.38
C PHE A 121 -8.09 8.33 -24.57
N LYS A 122 -8.34 7.15 -25.14
CA LYS A 122 -8.02 5.86 -24.50
C LYS A 122 -6.51 5.72 -24.23
N ASN A 123 -5.65 6.06 -25.20
CA ASN A 123 -4.20 6.03 -25.03
C ASN A 123 -3.76 7.00 -23.93
N ILE A 124 -4.33 8.21 -23.87
CA ILE A 124 -4.08 9.19 -22.81
C ILE A 124 -4.49 8.66 -21.43
N MET A 125 -5.62 7.96 -21.33
CA MET A 125 -6.06 7.35 -20.07
C MET A 125 -5.15 6.20 -19.64
N GLN A 126 -4.59 5.43 -20.58
CA GLN A 126 -3.58 4.40 -20.28
C GLN A 126 -2.27 5.02 -19.80
N VAL A 127 -1.81 6.09 -20.46
CA VAL A 127 -0.67 6.90 -20.00
C VAL A 127 -0.90 7.41 -18.58
N LEU A 128 -2.07 7.99 -18.29
CA LEU A 128 -2.43 8.46 -16.95
C LEU A 128 -2.42 7.31 -15.93
N SER A 129 -3.05 6.19 -16.27
CA SER A 129 -3.11 5.01 -15.42
C SER A 129 -1.71 4.57 -15.00
N ALA A 130 -0.78 4.50 -15.96
CA ALA A 130 0.55 4.01 -15.68
C ALA A 130 1.51 5.08 -15.13
N LEU A 131 1.20 6.36 -15.31
CA LEU A 131 1.84 7.46 -14.57
C LEU A 131 1.54 7.38 -13.07
N LEU A 132 0.28 7.08 -12.72
CA LEU A 132 -0.20 6.96 -11.34
C LEU A 132 0.23 5.65 -10.69
N TYR A 133 0.14 4.55 -11.43
CA TYR A 133 0.49 3.20 -11.00
C TYR A 133 1.55 2.63 -11.97
N PRO A 134 2.84 2.83 -11.67
CA PRO A 134 3.93 2.45 -12.54
C PRO A 134 3.85 0.98 -12.92
N PHE A 135 4.06 0.70 -14.20
CA PHE A 135 3.90 -0.62 -14.73
C PHE A 135 5.19 -1.09 -15.39
N LYS A 136 5.70 -2.25 -14.99
CA LYS A 136 7.02 -2.73 -15.40
C LYS A 136 7.23 -2.80 -16.91
N ALA A 137 6.18 -3.07 -17.69
CA ALA A 137 6.29 -3.26 -19.14
C ALA A 137 6.58 -1.96 -19.91
N ILE A 138 6.37 -0.80 -19.28
CA ILE A 138 6.57 0.52 -19.90
C ILE A 138 7.56 1.38 -19.10
N ARG A 139 8.34 0.73 -18.23
CA ARG A 139 9.50 1.30 -17.56
C ARG A 139 10.77 0.74 -18.17
N ALA A 140 11.90 1.32 -17.78
CA ALA A 140 13.21 0.76 -18.06
C ALA A 140 13.33 -0.69 -17.54
N SER A 141 14.19 -1.48 -18.18
CA SER A 141 14.41 -2.88 -17.80
C SER A 141 14.98 -3.00 -16.38
N ALA A 142 14.82 -4.17 -15.76
CA ALA A 142 15.32 -4.45 -14.43
C ALA A 142 16.84 -4.19 -14.30
N GLU A 143 17.61 -4.54 -15.33
CA GLU A 143 19.06 -4.32 -15.38
C GLU A 143 19.39 -2.82 -15.42
N MET A 144 18.65 -2.05 -16.21
CA MET A 144 18.80 -0.60 -16.28
C MET A 144 18.47 0.05 -14.93
N LEU A 145 17.37 -0.40 -14.29
CA LEU A 145 16.98 0.06 -12.96
C LEU A 145 18.06 -0.23 -11.91
N ALA A 146 18.62 -1.44 -11.92
CA ALA A 146 19.68 -1.86 -11.01
C ALA A 146 21.00 -1.09 -11.22
N SER A 147 21.25 -0.59 -12.45
CA SER A 147 22.51 0.10 -12.79
C SER A 147 22.62 1.53 -12.26
N ASN A 148 21.53 2.12 -11.74
CA ASN A 148 21.55 3.51 -11.29
C ASN A 148 22.35 3.71 -10.01
N THR A 149 23.30 4.64 -10.06
CA THR A 149 24.13 5.05 -8.92
C THR A 149 23.92 6.51 -8.52
N LEU A 150 23.09 7.26 -9.25
CA LEU A 150 22.87 8.69 -9.04
C LEU A 150 21.55 8.96 -8.31
N GLY A 151 21.57 10.02 -7.48
CA GLY A 151 20.40 10.54 -6.79
C GLY A 151 19.58 11.51 -7.63
N GLN A 152 18.44 11.94 -7.08
CA GLN A 152 17.55 12.94 -7.71
C GLN A 152 18.30 14.20 -8.18
N SER A 153 19.29 14.67 -7.41
CA SER A 153 20.06 15.87 -7.76
C SER A 153 20.80 15.78 -9.10
N GLY A 154 21.07 14.57 -9.62
CA GLY A 154 21.67 14.37 -10.94
C GLY A 154 20.79 14.89 -12.08
N LEU A 155 19.47 14.99 -11.88
CA LEU A 155 18.54 15.54 -12.89
C LEU A 155 18.65 17.06 -13.04
N TRP A 156 19.15 17.77 -12.02
CA TRP A 156 19.12 19.23 -11.98
C TRP A 156 20.02 19.88 -13.04
N ARG A 157 21.06 19.18 -13.51
CA ARG A 157 21.89 19.61 -14.65
C ARG A 157 21.06 19.81 -15.93
N PHE A 158 19.98 19.06 -16.08
CA PHE A 158 19.04 19.15 -17.21
C PHE A 158 17.90 20.14 -16.97
N GLY A 159 17.88 20.83 -15.83
CA GLY A 159 16.77 21.70 -15.41
C GLY A 159 15.53 20.93 -14.96
N ILE A 160 15.62 19.61 -14.80
CA ILE A 160 14.52 18.74 -14.37
C ILE A 160 14.59 18.58 -12.86
N SER A 161 13.52 18.87 -12.11
CA SER A 161 13.56 18.81 -10.64
C SER A 161 13.50 17.38 -10.09
N GLY A 162 12.82 16.47 -10.79
CA GLY A 162 12.58 15.09 -10.35
C GLY A 162 11.44 14.92 -9.35
N ASP A 163 10.67 15.99 -9.06
CA ASP A 163 9.54 15.95 -8.13
C ASP A 163 8.25 15.47 -8.81
N PHE A 164 8.13 15.68 -10.12
CA PHE A 164 6.99 15.23 -10.90
C PHE A 164 7.33 13.94 -11.63
N PRO A 165 6.33 13.06 -11.87
CA PRO A 165 6.50 11.91 -12.75
C PRO A 165 7.09 12.32 -14.10
N ILE A 166 8.05 11.55 -14.60
CA ILE A 166 8.69 11.78 -15.89
C ILE A 166 8.15 10.79 -16.93
N MET A 167 7.77 11.31 -18.09
CA MET A 167 7.55 10.55 -19.32
C MET A 167 8.75 10.79 -20.24
N LEU A 168 9.51 9.74 -20.50
CA LEU A 168 10.68 9.78 -21.37
C LEU A 168 10.31 9.22 -22.75
N VAL A 169 10.67 9.96 -23.80
CA VAL A 169 10.51 9.55 -25.20
C VAL A 169 11.87 9.61 -25.88
N GLN A 170 12.30 8.50 -26.46
CA GLN A 170 13.59 8.37 -27.11
C GLN A 170 13.39 8.24 -28.61
N ILE A 171 14.13 9.03 -29.37
CA ILE A 171 14.06 9.04 -30.84
C ILE A 171 15.45 9.16 -31.45
N ASP A 172 15.67 8.48 -32.56
CA ASP A 172 16.91 8.50 -33.34
C ASP A 172 16.67 8.69 -34.85
N ASP A 173 15.41 8.76 -35.30
CA ASP A 173 15.04 8.97 -36.70
C ASP A 173 13.92 10.04 -36.81
N PRO A 174 14.00 11.00 -37.75
CA PRO A 174 12.91 11.94 -38.01
C PRO A 174 11.55 11.30 -38.33
N GLN A 175 11.52 10.06 -38.82
CA GLN A 175 10.28 9.31 -39.05
C GLN A 175 9.53 8.98 -37.75
N GLN A 176 10.19 9.04 -36.60
CA GLN A 176 9.61 8.73 -35.29
C GLN A 176 8.94 9.95 -34.64
N ILE A 177 8.91 11.10 -35.32
CA ILE A 177 8.37 12.35 -34.77
C ILE A 177 6.88 12.27 -34.42
N ASP A 178 6.14 11.35 -35.04
CA ASP A 178 4.72 11.12 -34.75
C ASP A 178 4.51 10.64 -33.30
N LEU A 179 5.42 9.81 -32.75
CA LEU A 179 5.39 9.41 -31.33
C LEU A 179 5.55 10.63 -30.40
N VAL A 180 6.41 11.58 -30.79
CA VAL A 180 6.58 12.84 -30.03
C VAL A 180 5.29 13.67 -30.10
N ALA A 181 4.62 13.72 -31.25
CA ALA A 181 3.35 14.43 -31.38
C ALA A 181 2.25 13.82 -30.49
N GLU A 182 2.14 12.49 -30.46
CA GLU A 182 1.18 11.75 -29.63
C GLU A 182 1.42 11.98 -28.13
N THR A 183 2.69 11.90 -27.69
CA THR A 183 3.07 12.12 -26.29
C THR A 183 2.91 13.59 -25.86
N LEU A 184 3.18 14.55 -26.75
CA LEU A 184 2.86 15.97 -26.53
C LEU A 184 1.36 16.20 -26.38
N GLN A 185 0.52 15.53 -27.20
CA GLN A 185 -0.94 15.64 -27.08
C GLN A 185 -1.43 15.09 -25.74
N ALA A 186 -0.89 13.94 -25.31
CA ALA A 186 -1.16 13.38 -23.98
C ALA A 186 -0.73 14.33 -22.86
N HIS A 187 0.46 14.89 -22.96
CA HIS A 187 0.98 15.87 -22.00
C HIS A 187 0.10 17.11 -21.88
N LYS A 188 -0.26 17.72 -23.01
CA LYS A 188 -1.15 18.87 -23.07
C LYS A 188 -2.51 18.58 -22.45
N TYR A 189 -3.10 17.43 -22.76
CA TYR A 189 -4.37 17.03 -22.18
C TYR A 189 -4.28 16.90 -20.66
N LEU A 190 -3.33 16.12 -20.14
CA LEU A 190 -3.19 15.87 -18.71
C LEU A 190 -2.89 17.16 -17.93
N ARG A 191 -2.04 18.02 -18.49
CA ARG A 191 -1.75 19.34 -17.92
C ARG A 191 -2.98 20.24 -17.89
N SER A 192 -3.83 20.21 -18.92
CA SER A 192 -5.11 20.94 -18.92
C SER A 192 -6.06 20.47 -17.79
N ARG A 193 -5.88 19.24 -17.32
CA ARG A 193 -6.58 18.63 -16.17
C ARG A 193 -5.81 18.78 -14.85
N ARG A 194 -4.79 19.63 -14.80
CA ARG A 194 -3.93 19.91 -13.62
C ARG A 194 -3.09 18.73 -13.15
N ILE A 195 -2.94 17.69 -13.97
CA ILE A 195 -2.02 16.59 -13.72
C ILE A 195 -0.64 17.06 -14.16
N LYS A 196 0.31 17.15 -13.22
CA LYS A 196 1.66 17.65 -13.46
C LYS A 196 2.60 16.50 -13.75
N MET A 197 3.34 16.60 -14.85
CA MET A 197 4.40 15.67 -15.24
C MET A 197 5.40 16.37 -16.15
N ASP A 198 6.64 15.90 -16.14
CA ASP A 198 7.68 16.36 -17.06
C ASP A 198 7.71 15.43 -18.28
N LEU A 199 7.68 16.00 -19.49
CA LEU A 199 7.92 15.26 -20.74
C LEU A 199 9.37 15.49 -21.16
N VAL A 200 10.16 14.43 -21.21
CA VAL A 200 11.56 14.47 -21.62
C VAL A 200 11.69 13.79 -22.97
N ILE A 201 12.14 14.53 -23.97
CA ILE A 201 12.42 14.03 -25.31
C ILE A 201 13.93 13.91 -25.44
N LEU A 202 14.41 12.70 -25.60
CA LEU A 202 15.82 12.40 -25.78
C LEU A 202 16.11 12.14 -27.26
N ASN A 203 16.90 13.02 -27.87
CA ASN A 203 17.41 12.83 -29.22
C ASN A 203 18.70 11.99 -29.17
N CYS A 204 18.62 10.75 -29.63
CA CYS A 204 19.70 9.77 -29.66
C CYS A 204 20.53 9.81 -30.96
N GLN A 205 20.26 10.74 -31.89
CA GLN A 205 21.08 10.92 -33.10
C GLN A 205 22.48 11.42 -32.78
N LYS A 206 23.46 10.92 -33.54
CA LYS A 206 24.83 11.46 -33.50
C LYS A 206 24.86 12.87 -34.11
N THR A 207 25.64 13.74 -33.49
CA THR A 207 25.64 15.21 -33.67
C THR A 207 25.75 15.68 -35.12
N ASP A 208 26.45 14.93 -35.98
CA ASP A 208 26.66 15.28 -37.40
C ASP A 208 25.37 15.23 -38.25
N TYR A 209 24.29 14.58 -37.77
CA TYR A 209 23.00 14.47 -38.48
C TYR A 209 21.80 15.04 -37.70
N GLY A 210 21.99 15.50 -36.47
CA GLY A 210 20.90 15.84 -35.54
C GLY A 210 20.18 17.17 -35.80
N ALA A 211 20.76 18.09 -36.56
CA ALA A 211 20.24 19.47 -36.68
C ALA A 211 18.82 19.56 -37.26
N GLU A 212 18.48 18.70 -38.23
CA GLU A 212 17.16 18.66 -38.86
C GLU A 212 16.07 18.14 -37.91
N LEU A 213 16.36 17.05 -37.19
CA LEU A 213 15.47 16.49 -36.19
C LEU A 213 15.21 17.49 -35.07
N ASN A 214 16.27 18.15 -34.58
CA ASN A 214 16.14 19.16 -33.54
C ASN A 214 15.27 20.34 -33.96
N GLY A 215 15.49 20.88 -35.16
CA GLY A 215 14.64 21.95 -35.70
C GLY A 215 13.17 21.54 -35.76
N SER A 216 12.92 20.29 -36.17
CA SER A 216 11.57 19.72 -36.25
C SER A 216 10.93 19.55 -34.87
N LEU A 217 11.69 19.11 -33.86
CA LEU A 217 11.23 18.98 -32.47
C LEU A 217 10.85 20.34 -31.85
N TYR A 218 11.74 21.33 -31.96
CA TYR A 218 11.44 22.67 -31.45
C TYR A 218 10.23 23.28 -32.13
N HIS A 219 10.09 23.11 -33.46
CA HIS A 219 8.92 23.56 -34.19
C HIS A 219 7.63 22.87 -33.73
N LEU A 220 7.67 21.55 -33.53
CA LEU A 220 6.52 20.77 -33.06
C LEU A 220 6.10 21.18 -31.65
N VAL A 221 7.05 21.33 -30.72
CA VAL A 221 6.78 21.73 -29.34
C VAL A 221 6.21 23.16 -29.31
N ALA A 222 6.79 24.10 -30.05
CA ALA A 222 6.30 25.47 -30.14
C ALA A 222 4.87 25.52 -30.68
N LYS A 223 4.55 24.71 -31.71
CA LYS A 223 3.21 24.61 -32.29
C LYS A 223 2.17 24.02 -31.34
N MET A 224 2.53 22.99 -30.57
CA MET A 224 1.57 22.23 -29.76
C MET A 224 1.35 22.80 -28.36
N ASN A 225 2.42 23.24 -27.70
CA ASN A 225 2.43 23.63 -26.28
C ASN A 225 2.67 25.13 -26.04
N GLY A 226 3.15 25.87 -27.05
CA GLY A 226 3.59 27.25 -26.90
C GLY A 226 5.00 27.34 -26.29
N GLU A 227 5.75 28.38 -26.67
CA GLU A 227 7.17 28.54 -26.29
C GLU A 227 7.39 28.65 -24.76
N ASP A 228 6.40 29.16 -24.02
CA ASP A 228 6.45 29.33 -22.56
C ASP A 228 6.57 28.02 -21.76
N GLN A 229 6.48 26.84 -22.41
CA GLN A 229 6.49 25.54 -21.74
C GLN A 229 7.82 24.78 -21.85
N LEU A 230 8.75 25.27 -22.65
CA LEU A 230 10.08 24.69 -22.78
C LEU A 230 10.91 24.93 -21.52
N ASN A 231 11.53 23.87 -21.00
CA ASN A 231 12.42 23.89 -19.84
C ASN A 231 11.80 24.51 -18.58
N GLN A 232 10.49 24.38 -18.43
CA GLN A 232 9.75 24.77 -17.24
C GLN A 232 9.36 23.55 -16.42
N ARG A 233 9.19 23.73 -15.12
CA ARG A 233 8.73 22.68 -14.22
C ARG A 233 7.33 22.18 -14.63
N GLY A 234 7.16 20.87 -14.81
CA GLY A 234 5.96 20.24 -15.37
C GLY A 234 5.81 20.41 -16.88
N GLY A 235 6.86 20.84 -17.57
CA GLY A 235 6.88 21.24 -18.98
C GLY A 235 7.50 20.18 -19.88
N VAL A 236 8.13 20.64 -20.96
CA VAL A 236 8.82 19.80 -21.95
C VAL A 236 10.32 20.11 -21.93
N PHE A 237 11.14 19.06 -21.90
CA PHE A 237 12.59 19.13 -21.95
C PHE A 237 13.08 18.36 -23.17
N ILE A 238 13.95 18.99 -23.97
CA ILE A 238 14.61 18.34 -25.12
C ILE A 238 16.08 18.17 -24.75
N LEU A 239 16.55 16.93 -24.73
CA LEU A 239 17.91 16.57 -24.35
C LEU A 239 18.63 15.88 -25.51
N TYR A 240 19.96 16.03 -25.52
CA TYR A 240 20.84 15.45 -26.54
C TYR A 240 21.59 14.25 -25.95
N GLY A 241 21.44 13.09 -26.58
CA GLY A 241 22.01 11.83 -26.08
C GLY A 241 23.54 11.80 -26.10
N ASP A 242 24.18 12.54 -26.99
CA ASP A 242 25.65 12.69 -27.06
C ASP A 242 26.24 13.51 -25.91
N HIS A 243 25.43 14.33 -25.24
CA HIS A 243 25.83 15.13 -24.08
C HIS A 243 25.52 14.47 -22.73
N ILE A 244 24.95 13.26 -22.74
CA ILE A 244 24.52 12.52 -21.56
C ILE A 244 25.49 11.35 -21.33
N SER A 245 26.05 11.27 -20.12
CA SER A 245 26.87 10.12 -19.72
C SER A 245 26.00 8.86 -19.52
N SER A 246 26.62 7.67 -19.50
CA SER A 246 25.89 6.42 -19.25
C SER A 246 25.17 6.41 -17.90
N GLU A 247 25.78 7.02 -16.88
CA GLU A 247 25.23 7.12 -15.52
C GLU A 247 24.01 8.06 -15.48
N GLU A 248 24.07 9.19 -16.19
CA GLU A 248 22.95 10.12 -16.33
C GLU A 248 21.81 9.54 -17.17
N TYR A 249 22.13 8.74 -18.20
CA TYR A 249 21.14 8.01 -18.99
C TYR A 249 20.41 6.98 -18.13
N ALA A 250 21.14 6.22 -17.31
CA ALA A 250 20.53 5.31 -16.32
C ALA A 250 19.64 6.09 -15.34
N LEU A 251 20.10 7.22 -14.80
CA LEU A 251 19.27 8.06 -13.93
C LEU A 251 17.97 8.51 -14.62
N LEU A 252 18.02 8.99 -15.85
CA LEU A 252 16.82 9.40 -16.61
C LEU A 252 15.86 8.24 -16.82
N GLN A 253 16.38 7.07 -17.21
CA GLN A 253 15.60 5.86 -17.39
C GLN A 253 14.92 5.40 -16.08
N THR A 254 15.65 5.43 -14.97
CA THR A 254 15.15 5.01 -13.66
C THR A 254 14.15 5.99 -13.03
N ALA A 255 14.40 7.29 -13.17
CA ALA A 255 13.51 8.35 -12.72
C ALA A 255 12.17 8.37 -13.49
N SER A 256 12.18 7.85 -14.72
CA SER A 256 11.01 7.81 -15.59
C SER A 256 9.98 6.77 -15.15
N ARG A 257 8.72 7.19 -15.09
CA ARG A 257 7.57 6.31 -14.85
C ARG A 257 7.10 5.65 -16.15
N LEU A 258 7.36 6.30 -17.28
CA LEU A 258 7.03 5.87 -18.63
C LEU A 258 8.26 6.07 -19.51
N VAL A 259 8.61 5.05 -20.29
CA VAL A 259 9.68 5.11 -21.28
C VAL A 259 9.12 4.62 -22.61
N PHE A 260 9.13 5.48 -23.61
CA PHE A 260 8.74 5.17 -24.98
C PHE A 260 9.95 5.27 -25.90
N ASP A 261 10.02 4.36 -26.86
CA ASP A 261 11.09 4.26 -27.85
C ASP A 261 10.50 4.39 -29.24
N GLY A 262 11.00 5.34 -30.03
CA GLY A 262 10.58 5.56 -31.42
C GLY A 262 10.77 4.33 -32.31
N ALA A 263 11.73 3.46 -32.00
CA ALA A 263 11.94 2.21 -32.74
C ALA A 263 10.80 1.19 -32.52
N MET A 264 10.02 1.33 -31.45
CA MET A 264 8.92 0.43 -31.08
C MET A 264 7.55 0.89 -31.64
N GLY A 265 7.53 1.92 -32.49
CA GLY A 265 6.33 2.37 -33.19
C GLY A 265 5.53 3.43 -32.43
N SER A 266 4.21 3.45 -32.65
CA SER A 266 3.31 4.47 -32.08
C SER A 266 3.16 4.34 -30.56
N LEU A 267 2.55 5.34 -29.92
CA LEU A 267 2.20 5.28 -28.51
C LEU A 267 1.26 4.10 -28.21
N GLU A 268 0.36 3.77 -29.16
CA GLU A 268 -0.58 2.66 -29.00
C GLU A 268 0.13 1.30 -28.98
N ASP A 269 1.10 1.10 -29.87
CA ASP A 269 1.84 -0.17 -30.00
C ASP A 269 2.63 -0.51 -28.73
N GLN A 270 3.05 0.52 -28.00
CA GLN A 270 3.86 0.41 -26.80
C GLN A 270 3.04 0.30 -25.51
N LEU A 271 1.71 0.49 -25.58
CA LEU A 271 0.83 0.43 -24.41
C LEU A 271 0.18 -0.96 -24.30
N PRO A 272 0.53 -1.77 -23.29
CA PRO A 272 0.12 -3.19 -23.20
C PRO A 272 -1.37 -3.43 -22.87
N GLY A 273 -2.19 -2.37 -22.82
CA GLY A 273 -3.58 -2.48 -22.38
C GLY A 273 -3.73 -2.93 -20.92
N TYR A 274 -4.89 -3.47 -20.57
CA TYR A 274 -5.25 -3.87 -19.19
C TYR A 274 -5.10 -5.39 -18.90
N SER A 275 -4.60 -6.18 -19.84
CA SER A 275 -4.76 -7.64 -19.83
C SER A 275 -3.45 -8.38 -20.05
N LEU A 276 -2.47 -8.17 -19.17
CA LEU A 276 -1.32 -9.07 -19.11
C LEU A 276 -1.63 -10.22 -18.14
N PRO A 277 -1.72 -11.47 -18.62
CA PRO A 277 -1.94 -12.61 -17.75
C PRO A 277 -0.73 -12.77 -16.83
N VAL A 278 -1.00 -12.83 -15.53
CA VAL A 278 0.02 -13.15 -14.53
C VAL A 278 -0.14 -14.63 -14.20
N HIS A 279 0.89 -15.41 -14.53
CA HIS A 279 0.94 -16.81 -14.14
C HIS A 279 1.44 -16.90 -12.70
N HIS A 280 0.72 -17.67 -11.89
CA HIS A 280 1.05 -17.92 -10.49
C HIS A 280 1.32 -19.40 -10.26
N LEU A 281 2.03 -19.71 -9.17
CA LEU A 281 2.14 -21.08 -8.69
C LEU A 281 0.75 -21.68 -8.36
N PRO A 282 0.59 -23.01 -8.45
CA PRO A 282 -0.67 -23.67 -8.11
C PRO A 282 -1.13 -23.36 -6.69
N ALA A 283 -2.45 -23.38 -6.48
CA ALA A 283 -3.03 -23.29 -5.16
C ALA A 283 -2.54 -24.42 -4.25
N PHE A 284 -2.32 -24.12 -2.97
CA PHE A 284 -2.06 -25.14 -1.96
C PHE A 284 -3.31 -25.99 -1.76
N ILE A 285 -3.13 -27.31 -1.73
CA ILE A 285 -4.22 -28.28 -1.48
C ILE A 285 -3.98 -28.87 -0.09
N PRO A 286 -4.81 -28.52 0.91
CA PRO A 286 -4.69 -29.09 2.25
C PRO A 286 -4.83 -30.62 2.24
N THR A 287 -4.01 -31.29 3.04
CA THR A 287 -4.11 -32.73 3.28
C THR A 287 -5.12 -33.07 4.36
N LEU A 288 -5.36 -32.12 5.27
CA LEU A 288 -6.38 -32.18 6.31
C LEU A 288 -7.40 -31.07 6.07
N PRO A 289 -8.67 -31.28 6.42
CA PRO A 289 -9.62 -30.17 6.45
C PRO A 289 -9.12 -29.10 7.44
N ALA A 290 -9.43 -27.83 7.18
CA ALA A 290 -9.34 -26.80 8.22
C ALA A 290 -10.05 -27.33 9.47
N SER A 291 -9.33 -27.40 10.58
CA SER A 291 -9.71 -28.24 11.70
C SER A 291 -11.04 -27.78 12.29
N ASN A 292 -12.10 -28.61 12.17
CA ASN A 292 -13.20 -28.60 13.15
C ASN A 292 -12.77 -29.25 14.48
N ASP A 293 -11.55 -29.80 14.56
CA ASP A 293 -10.98 -30.49 15.73
C ASP A 293 -10.63 -29.57 16.91
N LEU A 294 -10.99 -28.27 16.85
CA LEU A 294 -10.89 -27.30 17.94
C LEU A 294 -12.23 -27.02 18.65
N ILE A 295 -13.33 -27.69 18.27
CA ILE A 295 -14.65 -27.59 18.95
C ILE A 295 -14.73 -28.50 20.19
N ASN A 296 -13.69 -29.28 20.51
CA ASN A 296 -13.60 -29.85 21.86
C ASN A 296 -13.17 -28.75 22.86
N GLU A 297 -14.16 -27.92 23.21
CA GLU A 297 -14.20 -26.82 24.19
C GLU A 297 -13.79 -27.21 25.64
N ASN A 298 -13.11 -28.35 25.86
CA ASN A 298 -12.84 -28.89 27.20
C ASN A 298 -11.36 -29.22 27.50
N SER A 299 -10.41 -28.92 26.62
CA SER A 299 -9.03 -28.77 27.10
C SER A 299 -8.94 -27.40 27.73
N GLU A 300 -8.63 -27.34 29.03
CA GLU A 300 -8.22 -26.14 29.73
C GLU A 300 -7.08 -25.45 28.95
N GLU A 301 -7.42 -24.62 27.95
CA GLU A 301 -6.46 -23.78 27.23
C GLU A 301 -6.05 -22.71 28.22
N SER A 302 -5.04 -23.04 29.05
CA SER A 302 -4.46 -22.17 30.06
C SER A 302 -4.15 -20.83 29.44
N SER A 303 -5.01 -19.86 29.76
CA SER A 303 -5.05 -18.56 29.12
C SER A 303 -3.84 -17.75 29.58
N PHE A 304 -3.13 -17.11 28.66
CA PHE A 304 -2.18 -16.04 28.98
C PHE A 304 -2.88 -14.82 29.62
N VAL A 305 -4.17 -14.90 29.96
CA VAL A 305 -4.92 -13.86 30.65
C VAL A 305 -4.48 -13.87 32.11
N VAL A 306 -3.57 -12.94 32.45
CA VAL A 306 -3.19 -12.69 33.84
C VAL A 306 -4.44 -12.34 34.64
N ASN A 307 -4.54 -12.85 35.86
CA ASN A 307 -5.60 -12.45 36.78
C ASN A 307 -5.50 -10.92 36.98
N ASN A 308 -6.57 -10.20 36.63
CA ASN A 308 -6.61 -8.73 36.68
C ASN A 308 -6.22 -8.18 38.08
N GLU A 309 -6.39 -8.99 39.13
CA GLU A 309 -6.05 -8.66 40.52
C GLU A 309 -4.53 -8.56 40.79
N GLU A 310 -3.70 -9.14 39.91
CA GLU A 310 -2.23 -9.09 40.03
C GLU A 310 -1.61 -7.82 39.42
N LEU A 311 -2.39 -7.06 38.64
CA LEU A 311 -1.95 -5.85 37.96
C LEU A 311 -2.16 -4.60 38.81
N LYS A 312 -1.12 -3.77 38.91
CA LYS A 312 -1.21 -2.45 39.54
C LYS A 312 -1.90 -1.47 38.60
N TYR A 313 -2.84 -0.69 39.15
CA TYR A 313 -3.57 0.36 38.42
C TYR A 313 -4.33 -0.16 37.18
N TYR A 314 -4.96 -1.34 37.29
CA TYR A 314 -5.76 -1.89 36.21
C TYR A 314 -6.90 -0.94 35.81
N ASN A 315 -6.94 -0.56 34.54
CA ASN A 315 -7.87 0.45 34.00
C ASN A 315 -9.02 -0.15 33.18
N GLY A 316 -9.19 -1.46 33.25
CA GLY A 316 -10.16 -2.20 32.45
C GLY A 316 -9.58 -2.80 31.18
N PHE A 317 -8.47 -2.32 30.63
CA PHE A 317 -7.80 -2.93 29.46
C PHE A 317 -6.43 -3.51 29.80
N GLY A 318 -5.73 -2.89 30.74
CA GLY A 318 -4.39 -3.30 31.15
C GLY A 318 -3.95 -2.61 32.43
N GLY A 319 -2.76 -2.96 32.91
CA GLY A 319 -2.15 -2.41 34.11
C GLY A 319 -0.66 -2.72 34.20
N PHE A 320 0.01 -2.12 35.17
CA PHE A 320 1.43 -2.37 35.40
C PHE A 320 1.64 -3.71 36.09
N SER A 321 2.70 -4.40 35.69
CA SER A 321 3.29 -5.53 36.42
C SER A 321 3.54 -5.20 37.90
N SER A 322 3.66 -6.23 38.73
CA SER A 322 3.88 -6.07 40.17
C SER A 322 5.18 -5.32 40.51
N ASP A 323 6.21 -5.42 39.68
CA ASP A 323 7.46 -4.65 39.82
C ASP A 323 7.44 -3.28 39.10
N GLY A 324 6.42 -3.00 38.30
CA GLY A 324 6.20 -1.75 37.59
C GLY A 324 7.05 -1.56 36.32
N LYS A 325 7.77 -2.59 35.85
CA LYS A 325 8.67 -2.48 34.68
C LYS A 325 7.99 -2.73 33.35
N GLU A 326 6.91 -3.52 33.37
CA GLU A 326 6.11 -3.86 32.20
C GLU A 326 4.69 -3.32 32.34
N TYR A 327 4.11 -2.86 31.22
CA TYR A 327 2.68 -2.58 31.10
C TYR A 327 2.02 -3.73 30.32
N ILE A 328 1.02 -4.37 30.94
CA ILE A 328 0.37 -5.58 30.43
C ILE A 328 -1.04 -5.23 29.98
N ILE A 329 -1.38 -5.58 28.73
CA ILE A 329 -2.66 -5.34 28.08
C ILE A 329 -3.32 -6.69 27.81
N ASN A 330 -4.57 -6.83 28.23
CA ASN A 330 -5.42 -7.97 27.91
C ASN A 330 -6.29 -7.60 26.70
N TRP A 331 -5.95 -8.14 25.53
CA TRP A 331 -6.72 -7.92 24.30
C TRP A 331 -7.68 -9.09 24.07
N ASP A 332 -8.98 -8.81 24.00
CA ASP A 332 -10.02 -9.84 23.85
C ASP A 332 -11.02 -9.48 22.75
N ALA A 333 -10.97 -10.25 21.66
CA ALA A 333 -11.89 -10.09 20.54
C ALA A 333 -13.29 -10.67 20.77
N ALA A 334 -13.49 -11.49 21.81
CA ALA A 334 -14.72 -12.24 22.07
C ALA A 334 -15.52 -11.73 23.27
N PHE A 335 -15.17 -10.55 23.81
CA PHE A 335 -15.88 -9.98 24.96
C PHE A 335 -17.38 -9.76 24.66
N LEU A 336 -18.25 -10.29 25.53
CA LEU A 336 -19.69 -10.04 25.49
C LEU A 336 -20.01 -8.88 26.43
N ASN A 337 -20.72 -7.87 25.94
CA ASN A 337 -21.24 -6.83 26.84
C ASN A 337 -22.36 -7.37 27.75
N GLU A 338 -22.82 -6.56 28.70
CA GLU A 338 -23.91 -6.88 29.64
C GLU A 338 -25.22 -7.32 28.96
N LYS A 339 -25.37 -7.06 27.66
CA LYS A 339 -26.53 -7.43 26.84
C LYS A 339 -26.29 -8.67 25.96
N GLY A 340 -25.19 -9.40 26.18
CA GLY A 340 -24.82 -10.59 25.42
C GLY A 340 -24.43 -10.30 23.96
N VAL A 341 -24.02 -9.07 23.64
CA VAL A 341 -23.53 -8.70 22.30
C VAL A 341 -22.02 -8.75 22.31
N ALA A 342 -21.43 -9.50 21.38
CA ALA A 342 -19.99 -9.52 21.16
C ALA A 342 -19.52 -8.10 20.78
N ILE A 343 -18.76 -7.47 21.66
CA ILE A 343 -18.03 -6.23 21.41
C ILE A 343 -16.57 -6.55 21.67
N ARG A 344 -15.71 -6.45 20.66
CA ARG A 344 -14.26 -6.59 20.88
C ARG A 344 -13.84 -5.61 21.97
N LYS A 345 -13.25 -6.10 23.05
CA LYS A 345 -12.68 -5.26 24.10
C LYS A 345 -11.30 -4.79 23.65
N THR A 346 -11.34 -3.78 22.79
CA THR A 346 -10.16 -3.11 22.25
C THR A 346 -9.87 -1.86 23.07
N THR A 347 -8.61 -1.48 23.14
CA THR A 347 -8.19 -0.19 23.71
C THR A 347 -8.91 0.96 22.98
N PRO A 348 -9.15 2.10 23.65
CA PRO A 348 -9.86 3.23 23.04
C PRO A 348 -9.11 3.89 21.87
N ALA A 349 -7.79 3.69 21.80
CA ALA A 349 -6.88 4.12 20.74
C ALA A 349 -5.65 3.19 20.75
N PRO A 350 -4.84 3.15 19.68
CA PRO A 350 -3.61 2.38 19.67
C PRO A 350 -2.72 2.78 20.86
N TRP A 351 -2.41 1.81 21.72
CA TRP A 351 -1.44 1.92 22.80
C TRP A 351 -0.12 1.42 22.27
N VAL A 352 0.82 2.35 22.11
CA VAL A 352 2.09 2.09 21.42
C VAL A 352 3.25 2.04 22.39
N ASN A 353 4.20 1.15 22.10
CA ASN A 353 5.54 1.20 22.66
C ASN A 353 6.50 1.73 21.60
N VAL A 354 7.38 2.65 21.99
CA VAL A 354 8.40 3.23 21.12
C VAL A 354 9.75 2.75 21.63
N ILE A 355 10.44 1.97 20.80
CA ILE A 355 11.72 1.34 21.12
C ILE A 355 12.76 1.93 20.19
N GLY A 356 13.72 2.68 20.73
CA GLY A 356 14.68 3.39 19.91
C GLY A 356 16.03 3.61 20.58
N TYR A 357 17.04 3.63 19.74
CA TYR A 357 18.43 3.96 20.01
C TYR A 357 18.87 5.08 19.05
N PRO A 358 20.06 5.71 19.22
CA PRO A 358 20.42 6.91 18.46
C PRO A 358 20.30 6.79 16.94
N ASN A 359 20.52 5.60 16.37
CA ASN A 359 20.55 5.39 14.93
C ASN A 359 19.42 4.51 14.39
N PHE A 360 18.51 4.02 15.23
CA PHE A 360 17.50 3.05 14.82
C PHE A 360 16.37 2.98 15.81
N GLY A 361 15.15 2.75 15.34
CA GLY A 361 14.03 2.50 16.23
C GLY A 361 12.81 1.96 15.51
N PHE A 362 11.86 1.50 16.29
CA PHE A 362 10.56 1.13 15.80
C PHE A 362 9.49 1.46 16.84
N MET A 363 8.26 1.57 16.37
CA MET A 363 7.07 1.61 17.20
C MET A 363 6.24 0.37 16.95
N VAL A 364 5.52 -0.07 17.97
CA VAL A 364 4.57 -1.18 17.88
C VAL A 364 3.34 -0.89 18.74
N SER A 365 2.15 -1.11 18.18
CA SER A 365 0.89 -1.04 18.92
C SER A 365 0.51 -2.38 19.54
N GLU A 366 -0.44 -2.35 20.47
CA GLU A 366 -1.06 -3.53 21.06
C GLU A 366 -1.80 -4.41 20.04
N SER A 367 -2.19 -3.85 18.88
CA SER A 367 -2.85 -4.61 17.82
C SER A 367 -1.84 -5.39 16.95
N GLY A 368 -0.55 -5.05 17.03
CA GLY A 368 0.52 -5.61 16.20
C GLY A 368 0.99 -4.69 15.06
N SER A 369 0.42 -3.48 14.94
CA SER A 369 0.87 -2.49 13.95
C SER A 369 2.27 -1.99 14.26
N GLN A 370 3.10 -1.87 13.23
CA GLN A 370 4.53 -1.61 13.37
C GLN A 370 5.02 -0.60 12.32
N CYS A 371 5.99 0.22 12.73
CA CYS A 371 6.76 1.10 11.86
C CYS A 371 8.21 1.15 12.36
N THR A 372 9.16 0.94 11.45
CA THR A 372 10.60 0.84 11.72
C THR A 372 11.34 1.89 10.89
N TRP A 373 12.36 2.51 11.48
CA TRP A 373 13.18 3.54 10.83
C TRP A 373 14.65 3.42 11.23
N ALA A 374 15.51 3.97 10.36
CA ALA A 374 16.94 4.11 10.63
C ALA A 374 17.33 5.58 10.54
N LEU A 375 18.09 6.08 11.52
CA LEU A 375 18.57 7.46 11.68
C LEU A 375 17.46 8.51 11.88
N ASN A 376 16.44 8.55 11.04
CA ASN A 376 15.39 9.58 11.05
C ASN A 376 14.00 8.97 10.81
N SER A 377 13.11 9.07 11.79
CA SER A 377 11.74 8.54 11.73
C SER A 377 10.80 9.31 10.80
N GLY A 378 11.17 10.52 10.38
CA GLY A 378 10.42 11.35 9.44
C GLY A 378 10.81 11.11 7.97
N GLU A 379 12.12 11.03 7.73
CA GLU A 379 12.72 11.08 6.39
C GLU A 379 13.31 9.74 5.91
N ASN A 380 13.60 8.80 6.82
CA ASN A 380 14.21 7.50 6.49
C ASN A 380 13.52 6.34 7.23
N ARG A 381 12.23 6.18 6.95
CA ARG A 381 11.47 5.01 7.37
C ARG A 381 11.85 3.80 6.52
N LEU A 382 12.02 2.66 7.15
CA LEU A 382 12.17 1.36 6.48
C LEU A 382 10.81 0.81 6.10
N THR A 383 9.81 0.98 6.97
CA THR A 383 8.43 0.51 6.78
C THR A 383 7.40 1.63 6.94
N PRO A 384 6.19 1.50 6.37
CA PRO A 384 5.16 2.53 6.43
C PRO A 384 4.75 2.89 7.85
N TRP A 385 4.40 4.16 8.03
CA TRP A 385 3.69 4.64 9.20
C TRP A 385 2.32 5.18 8.80
N ALA A 386 1.30 4.91 9.61
CA ALA A 386 -0.01 5.49 9.47
C ALA A 386 -0.45 6.11 10.79
N ASN A 387 -0.83 7.38 10.76
CA ASN A 387 -1.45 8.06 11.90
C ASN A 387 -2.96 7.81 11.92
N ASP A 388 -3.36 6.55 12.05
CA ASP A 388 -4.75 6.12 11.92
C ASP A 388 -5.22 5.41 13.20
N PRO A 389 -5.85 6.13 14.15
CA PRO A 389 -6.26 5.55 15.43
C PRO A 389 -7.46 4.60 15.31
N VAL A 390 -8.12 4.54 14.16
CA VAL A 390 -9.30 3.70 13.95
C VAL A 390 -8.87 2.34 13.41
N CYS A 391 -8.19 2.34 12.26
CA CYS A 391 -7.81 1.11 11.56
C CYS A 391 -6.48 0.54 12.05
N ASP A 392 -5.55 1.38 12.51
CA ASP A 392 -4.19 1.02 12.91
C ASP A 392 -3.48 0.09 11.89
N PRO A 393 -3.37 0.49 10.60
CA PRO A 393 -2.85 -0.37 9.56
C PRO A 393 -1.34 -0.56 9.71
N THR A 394 -0.87 -1.75 9.37
CA THR A 394 0.54 -2.14 9.47
C THR A 394 1.19 -2.34 8.11
N GLY A 395 2.47 -2.00 8.01
CA GLY A 395 3.33 -2.39 6.88
C GLY A 395 4.27 -3.56 7.20
N GLU A 396 4.16 -4.15 8.39
CA GLU A 396 4.93 -5.31 8.82
C GLU A 396 4.01 -6.35 9.44
N ALA A 397 4.21 -7.63 9.11
CA ALA A 397 3.44 -8.71 9.69
C ALA A 397 4.23 -10.02 9.64
N LEU A 398 4.10 -10.83 10.70
CA LEU A 398 4.55 -12.21 10.72
C LEU A 398 3.33 -13.11 10.55
N TYR A 399 3.28 -13.88 9.47
CA TYR A 399 2.22 -14.86 9.23
C TYR A 399 2.70 -16.25 9.61
N LEU A 400 1.79 -17.06 10.12
CA LEU A 400 1.95 -18.49 10.30
C LEU A 400 0.97 -19.20 9.38
N ARG A 401 1.44 -20.25 8.71
CA ARG A 401 0.61 -21.17 7.93
C ARG A 401 0.81 -22.60 8.42
N ASP A 402 -0.28 -23.32 8.61
CA ASP A 402 -0.24 -24.76 8.82
C ASP A 402 -0.14 -25.49 7.46
N GLU A 403 0.91 -26.28 7.26
CA GLU A 403 1.19 -27.00 6.01
C GLU A 403 0.38 -28.30 5.84
N GLU A 404 -0.53 -28.61 6.76
CA GLU A 404 -1.48 -29.72 6.65
C GLU A 404 -2.91 -29.21 6.40
N THR A 405 -3.32 -28.12 7.08
CA THR A 405 -4.67 -27.54 6.97
C THR A 405 -4.78 -26.36 6.02
N GLY A 406 -3.66 -25.67 5.73
CA GLY A 406 -3.63 -24.45 4.92
C GLY A 406 -4.15 -23.20 5.64
N GLU A 407 -4.46 -23.27 6.94
CA GLU A 407 -4.91 -22.11 7.71
C GLU A 407 -3.78 -21.09 7.88
N VAL A 408 -4.11 -19.80 7.74
CA VAL A 408 -3.17 -18.68 7.83
C VAL A 408 -3.63 -17.72 8.92
N TRP A 409 -2.73 -17.36 9.84
CA TRP A 409 -3.00 -16.39 10.90
C TRP A 409 -1.74 -15.60 11.28
N THR A 410 -1.89 -14.58 12.13
CA THR A 410 -0.76 -13.84 12.73
C THR A 410 -0.66 -14.13 14.23
N PRO A 411 0.55 -14.15 14.84
CA PRO A 411 0.73 -14.26 16.28
C PRO A 411 0.40 -12.94 17.02
N THR A 412 0.03 -11.90 16.27
CA THR A 412 -0.52 -10.62 16.74
C THR A 412 -2.03 -10.54 16.49
N PRO A 413 -2.77 -9.69 17.24
CA PRO A 413 -4.22 -9.53 17.05
C PRO A 413 -4.67 -9.13 15.64
N LEU A 414 -3.91 -8.26 14.98
CA LEU A 414 -4.07 -7.85 13.59
C LEU A 414 -2.75 -8.14 12.83
N PRO A 415 -2.78 -8.27 11.49
CA PRO A 415 -3.94 -8.15 10.59
C PRO A 415 -4.78 -9.43 10.41
N ALA A 416 -4.29 -10.58 10.86
CA ALA A 416 -4.90 -11.90 10.64
C ALA A 416 -5.00 -12.72 11.96
N GLY A 417 -5.29 -12.07 13.08
CA GLY A 417 -5.36 -12.76 14.37
C GLY A 417 -6.48 -13.80 14.43
N SER A 418 -6.25 -14.83 15.24
CA SER A 418 -7.14 -16.00 15.46
C SER A 418 -8.51 -15.70 16.09
N GLY A 419 -8.76 -14.46 16.54
CA GLY A 419 -9.97 -14.10 17.31
C GLY A 419 -10.01 -14.60 18.76
N LYS A 420 -8.98 -15.31 19.23
CA LYS A 420 -8.82 -15.70 20.63
C LYS A 420 -8.10 -14.59 21.45
N PRO A 421 -8.10 -14.60 22.80
CA PRO A 421 -7.48 -13.55 23.62
C PRO A 421 -5.95 -13.49 23.52
N TYR A 422 -5.37 -12.29 23.55
CA TYR A 422 -3.92 -12.05 23.54
C TYR A 422 -3.49 -11.32 24.82
N ARG A 423 -2.30 -11.64 25.31
CA ARG A 423 -1.60 -10.81 26.28
C ARG A 423 -0.50 -10.04 25.57
N VAL A 424 -0.54 -8.72 25.68
CA VAL A 424 0.50 -7.84 25.14
C VAL A 424 1.27 -7.19 26.27
N VAL A 425 2.58 -7.27 26.23
CA VAL A 425 3.47 -6.76 27.27
C VAL A 425 4.40 -5.73 26.64
N HIS A 426 4.23 -4.47 27.03
CA HIS A 426 5.16 -3.40 26.69
C HIS A 426 6.18 -3.24 27.81
N GLY A 427 7.45 -3.53 27.51
CA GLY A 427 8.58 -3.33 28.40
C GLY A 427 9.56 -2.29 27.87
N ALA A 428 10.53 -1.92 28.69
CA ALA A 428 11.63 -1.07 28.26
C ALA A 428 12.52 -1.81 27.25
N GLY A 429 12.43 -1.42 25.98
CA GLY A 429 13.24 -1.99 24.89
C GLY A 429 12.61 -3.18 24.15
N TYR A 430 11.42 -3.63 24.54
CA TYR A 430 10.72 -4.73 23.86
C TYR A 430 9.20 -4.66 23.98
N THR A 431 8.52 -5.34 23.06
CA THR A 431 7.10 -5.70 23.18
C THR A 431 6.96 -7.19 22.97
N ARG A 432 6.12 -7.85 23.78
CA ARG A 432 5.86 -9.29 23.68
C ARG A 432 4.36 -9.56 23.52
N PHE A 433 4.01 -10.38 22.54
CA PHE A 433 2.66 -10.90 22.31
C PHE A 433 2.63 -12.37 22.70
N GLU A 434 1.70 -12.74 23.57
CA GLU A 434 1.54 -14.11 24.07
C GLU A 434 0.12 -14.57 23.82
N HIS A 435 -0.02 -15.76 23.24
CA HIS A 435 -1.28 -16.22 22.73
C HIS A 435 -1.34 -17.74 22.53
N ASN A 436 -2.52 -18.32 22.73
CA ASN A 436 -2.79 -19.73 22.44
C ASN A 436 -3.87 -19.83 21.36
N SER A 437 -3.53 -20.47 20.23
CA SER A 437 -4.50 -20.84 19.20
C SER A 437 -3.95 -21.97 18.32
N HIS A 438 -4.84 -22.63 17.58
CA HIS A 438 -4.48 -23.69 16.64
C HIS A 438 -3.67 -24.82 17.29
N GLY A 439 -3.87 -25.09 18.59
CA GLY A 439 -3.08 -26.08 19.36
C GLY A 439 -1.62 -25.68 19.62
N LEU A 440 -1.26 -24.42 19.39
CA LEU A 440 0.07 -23.87 19.58
C LEU A 440 0.06 -22.81 20.69
N GLU A 441 1.07 -22.89 21.56
CA GLU A 441 1.47 -21.80 22.44
C GLU A 441 2.46 -20.91 21.69
N GLN A 442 2.13 -19.63 21.55
CA GLN A 442 2.80 -18.69 20.65
C GLN A 442 3.30 -17.48 21.45
N CYS A 443 4.57 -17.16 21.30
CA CYS A 443 5.19 -15.99 21.89
C CYS A 443 6.00 -15.25 20.83
N LEU A 444 5.58 -14.03 20.48
CA LEU A 444 6.33 -13.14 19.59
C LEU A 444 6.93 -12.01 20.42
N THR A 445 8.26 -11.87 20.40
CA THR A 445 8.97 -10.76 21.04
C THR A 445 9.64 -9.89 20.00
N LEU A 446 9.38 -8.59 20.06
CA LEU A 446 9.97 -7.57 19.19
C LEU A 446 10.87 -6.68 20.03
N PHE A 447 12.13 -6.53 19.66
CA PHE A 447 13.10 -5.69 20.36
C PHE A 447 14.18 -5.17 19.40
N SER A 448 15.02 -4.24 19.85
CA SER A 448 16.11 -3.70 19.05
C SER A 448 17.45 -3.85 19.78
N SER A 449 18.53 -4.01 19.03
CA SER A 449 19.90 -4.05 19.58
C SER A 449 20.32 -2.65 20.04
N PRO A 450 20.93 -2.49 21.24
CA PRO A 450 21.52 -1.23 21.66
C PRO A 450 22.75 -0.80 20.85
N GLU A 451 23.43 -1.77 20.24
CA GLU A 451 24.71 -1.57 19.55
C GLU A 451 24.54 -1.48 18.03
N ASP A 452 23.64 -2.31 17.50
CA ASP A 452 23.42 -2.45 16.06
C ASP A 452 22.07 -1.84 15.64
N PRO A 453 21.98 -1.20 14.47
CA PRO A 453 20.75 -0.60 13.97
C PRO A 453 19.80 -1.68 13.43
N VAL A 454 19.33 -2.57 14.30
CA VAL A 454 18.50 -3.71 13.92
C VAL A 454 17.31 -3.89 14.87
N LYS A 455 16.23 -4.37 14.29
CA LYS A 455 15.06 -4.93 14.96
C LYS A 455 15.12 -6.44 14.88
N ILE A 456 14.94 -7.11 16.02
CA ILE A 456 14.83 -8.56 16.11
C ILE A 456 13.36 -8.92 16.33
N ILE A 457 12.88 -9.84 15.50
CA ILE A 457 11.55 -10.45 15.55
C ILE A 457 11.74 -11.90 15.96
N HIS A 458 11.55 -12.19 17.25
CA HIS A 458 11.73 -13.52 17.83
C HIS A 458 10.39 -14.22 17.99
N LEU A 459 10.21 -15.33 17.27
CA LEU A 459 9.04 -16.18 17.40
C LEU A 459 9.42 -17.48 18.12
N LYS A 460 8.67 -17.80 19.16
CA LYS A 460 8.72 -19.07 19.86
C LYS A 460 7.37 -19.75 19.78
N LEU A 461 7.37 -20.99 19.31
CA LEU A 461 6.17 -21.84 19.19
C LEU A 461 6.36 -23.10 20.02
N LYS A 462 5.30 -23.54 20.69
CA LYS A 462 5.23 -24.83 21.36
C LYS A 462 3.98 -25.59 20.93
N ASN A 463 4.19 -26.82 20.50
CA ASN A 463 3.11 -27.70 20.06
C ASN A 463 2.48 -28.39 21.27
N ASN A 464 1.21 -28.07 21.55
CA ASN A 464 0.46 -28.67 22.66
C ASN A 464 -0.37 -29.90 22.22
N LEU A 465 -0.34 -30.27 20.94
CA LEU A 465 -1.07 -31.40 20.40
C LEU A 465 -0.24 -32.69 20.44
N PRO A 466 -0.89 -33.87 20.41
CA PRO A 466 -0.20 -35.16 20.46
C PRO A 466 0.38 -35.62 19.11
N HIS A 467 0.32 -34.79 18.06
CA HIS A 467 0.86 -35.08 16.72
C HIS A 467 1.81 -33.98 16.25
N THR A 468 2.73 -34.32 15.35
CA THR A 468 3.68 -33.36 14.76
C THR A 468 2.95 -32.31 13.95
N ARG A 469 3.44 -31.06 13.98
CA ARG A 469 2.88 -29.93 13.25
C ARG A 469 3.94 -29.29 12.38
N ARG A 470 3.57 -28.98 11.13
CA ARG A 470 4.44 -28.32 10.15
C ARG A 470 3.95 -26.90 9.94
N ILE A 471 4.72 -25.94 10.41
CA ILE A 471 4.35 -24.52 10.39
C ILE A 471 5.34 -23.76 9.52
N THR A 472 4.82 -22.97 8.59
CA THR A 472 5.61 -21.99 7.84
C THR A 472 5.42 -20.62 8.45
N ALA A 473 6.52 -20.03 8.92
CA ALA A 473 6.56 -18.66 9.39
C ALA A 473 7.02 -17.73 8.27
N THR A 474 6.22 -16.72 7.94
CA THR A 474 6.47 -15.79 6.83
C THR A 474 6.55 -14.35 7.35
N GLN A 475 7.75 -13.78 7.39
CA GLN A 475 7.93 -12.37 7.74
C GLN A 475 7.72 -11.51 6.49
N TYR A 476 6.78 -10.58 6.56
CA TYR A 476 6.47 -9.60 5.52
C TYR A 476 6.83 -8.19 5.99
N ILE A 477 7.43 -7.42 5.08
CA ILE A 477 7.83 -6.03 5.26
C ILE A 477 7.51 -5.26 3.98
N GLU A 478 6.78 -4.15 4.08
CA GLU A 478 6.60 -3.20 2.99
C GLU A 478 7.76 -2.19 3.00
N TRP A 479 8.52 -2.09 1.92
CA TRP A 479 9.67 -1.18 1.88
C TRP A 479 9.25 0.27 1.65
N VAL A 480 9.83 1.19 2.41
CA VAL A 480 9.67 2.65 2.20
C VAL A 480 11.00 3.30 1.77
N LEU A 481 12.08 3.06 2.50
CA LEU A 481 13.42 3.64 2.29
C LEU A 481 13.39 5.15 2.00
N GLY A 482 12.68 5.88 2.85
CA GLY A 482 12.44 7.31 2.68
C GLY A 482 11.22 7.80 3.46
N THR A 483 10.45 8.69 2.85
CA THR A 483 9.24 9.27 3.45
C THR A 483 8.02 8.36 3.32
N THR A 484 7.56 8.02 2.12
CA THR A 484 6.40 7.13 1.94
C THR A 484 6.66 6.06 0.88
N HIS A 485 5.93 4.95 0.96
CA HIS A 485 6.07 3.88 -0.02
C HIS A 485 5.75 4.40 -1.43
N THR A 486 4.62 5.10 -1.62
CA THR A 486 4.17 5.58 -2.93
C THR A 486 5.18 6.49 -3.64
N THR A 487 5.92 7.33 -2.91
CA THR A 487 6.91 8.23 -3.50
C THR A 487 8.19 7.48 -3.89
N ASN A 488 8.62 6.52 -3.09
CA ASN A 488 9.91 5.85 -3.24
C ASN A 488 9.86 4.53 -4.00
N MET A 489 8.71 3.84 -4.07
CA MET A 489 8.58 2.47 -4.58
C MET A 489 9.20 2.26 -5.96
N ALA A 490 9.19 3.29 -6.82
CA ALA A 490 9.72 3.20 -8.16
C ALA A 490 11.26 3.14 -8.23
N TYR A 491 11.94 3.49 -7.14
CA TYR A 491 13.40 3.65 -7.06
C TYR A 491 14.05 2.66 -6.09
N ILE A 492 13.24 1.80 -5.46
CA ILE A 492 13.75 0.76 -4.56
C ILE A 492 14.21 -0.43 -5.41
N ILE A 493 15.46 -0.83 -5.19
CA ILE A 493 16.13 -1.91 -5.91
C ILE A 493 16.33 -3.05 -4.91
N PRO A 494 15.56 -4.15 -5.03
CA PRO A 494 15.76 -5.33 -4.21
C PRO A 494 16.90 -6.20 -4.76
N GLU A 495 17.65 -6.85 -3.88
CA GLU A 495 18.74 -7.78 -4.22
C GLU A 495 18.77 -8.92 -3.20
N TYR A 496 19.10 -10.15 -3.61
CA TYR A 496 19.30 -11.26 -2.67
C TYR A 496 20.74 -11.75 -2.68
N HIS A 497 21.40 -11.65 -1.52
CA HIS A 497 22.77 -12.10 -1.32
C HIS A 497 22.80 -13.56 -0.86
N SER A 498 22.89 -14.48 -1.82
CA SER A 498 22.74 -15.94 -1.58
C SER A 498 23.69 -16.53 -0.55
N THR A 499 24.94 -16.05 -0.46
CA THR A 499 25.93 -16.59 0.50
C THR A 499 25.61 -16.20 1.95
N LEU A 500 24.92 -15.08 2.15
CA LEU A 500 24.53 -14.57 3.48
C LEU A 500 23.04 -14.77 3.75
N GLU A 501 22.30 -15.37 2.81
CA GLU A 501 20.85 -15.56 2.84
C GLU A 501 20.09 -14.28 3.25
N CYS A 502 20.43 -13.18 2.58
CA CYS A 502 20.02 -11.85 2.97
C CYS A 502 19.28 -11.14 1.83
N LEU A 503 18.05 -10.67 2.11
CA LEU A 503 17.28 -9.86 1.18
C LEU A 503 17.55 -8.38 1.47
N LEU A 504 18.22 -7.73 0.52
CA LEU A 504 18.66 -6.35 0.55
C LEU A 504 17.69 -5.45 -0.22
N ALA A 505 17.64 -4.18 0.16
CA ALA A 505 16.97 -3.13 -0.60
C ALA A 505 17.76 -1.82 -0.53
N THR A 506 17.87 -1.13 -1.67
CA THR A 506 18.54 0.18 -1.78
C THR A 506 17.63 1.19 -2.49
N ASN A 507 17.85 2.48 -2.23
CA ASN A 507 17.16 3.57 -2.93
C ASN A 507 18.17 4.65 -3.36
N PRO A 508 18.93 4.44 -4.46
CA PRO A 508 19.95 5.38 -4.92
C PRO A 508 19.41 6.78 -5.24
N TYR A 509 18.10 6.89 -5.55
CA TYR A 509 17.45 8.16 -5.87
C TYR A 509 17.37 9.11 -4.68
N SER A 510 17.43 8.59 -3.44
CA SER A 510 17.46 9.39 -2.22
C SER A 510 18.76 10.19 -2.10
N ASN A 511 18.67 11.51 -2.02
CA ASN A 511 19.85 12.38 -1.91
C ASN A 511 20.64 12.18 -0.61
N GLU A 512 19.95 11.97 0.52
CA GLU A 512 20.59 11.86 1.83
C GLU A 512 20.91 10.40 2.21
N PHE A 513 20.03 9.47 1.83
CA PHE A 513 20.11 8.07 2.26
C PHE A 513 20.48 7.09 1.14
N GLY A 514 20.77 7.55 -0.08
CA GLY A 514 20.94 6.67 -1.25
C GLY A 514 22.16 5.73 -1.21
N LYS A 515 23.09 5.93 -0.27
CA LYS A 515 24.22 5.01 -0.01
C LYS A 515 23.93 3.97 1.07
N ARG A 516 22.73 3.98 1.65
CA ARG A 516 22.32 3.04 2.70
C ARG A 516 21.67 1.81 2.07
N VAL A 517 21.80 0.70 2.77
CA VAL A 517 21.21 -0.60 2.41
C VAL A 517 20.37 -1.04 3.58
N ALA A 518 19.10 -1.33 3.33
CA ALA A 518 18.25 -2.00 4.29
C ALA A 518 18.26 -3.51 4.01
N PHE A 519 17.96 -4.32 5.02
CA PHE A 519 17.97 -5.77 4.86
C PHE A 519 16.93 -6.48 5.72
N LEU A 520 16.58 -7.69 5.28
CA LEU A 520 15.87 -8.69 6.05
C LEU A 520 16.66 -10.01 5.97
N ILE A 521 16.94 -10.59 7.13
CA ILE A 521 17.56 -11.92 7.27
C ILE A 521 16.72 -12.81 8.18
N ALA A 522 17.02 -14.10 8.14
CA ALA A 522 16.38 -15.10 8.98
C ALA A 522 17.43 -16.00 9.66
N SER A 523 17.10 -16.55 10.83
CA SER A 523 18.00 -17.42 11.62
C SER A 523 18.27 -18.82 11.02
N ARG A 524 17.59 -19.16 9.92
CA ARG A 524 17.61 -20.47 9.28
C ARG A 524 17.63 -20.30 7.76
N PRO A 525 18.00 -21.34 7.01
CA PRO A 525 17.85 -21.35 5.57
C PRO A 525 16.42 -20.99 5.14
N VAL A 526 16.34 -20.04 4.22
CA VAL A 526 15.08 -19.50 3.72
C VAL A 526 14.37 -20.57 2.88
N HIS A 527 13.13 -20.88 3.22
CA HIS A 527 12.28 -21.80 2.46
C HIS A 527 11.74 -21.17 1.18
N GLY A 528 11.36 -19.89 1.25
CA GLY A 528 10.79 -19.13 0.15
C GLY A 528 10.95 -17.64 0.39
N LEU A 529 11.00 -16.88 -0.69
CA LEU A 529 11.13 -15.42 -0.62
C LEU A 529 10.42 -14.73 -1.78
N THR A 530 10.12 -13.45 -1.60
CA THR A 530 9.78 -12.53 -2.69
C THR A 530 10.08 -11.09 -2.27
N ALA A 531 10.32 -10.24 -3.25
CA ALA A 531 10.39 -8.79 -3.11
C ALA A 531 9.28 -8.07 -3.91
N ASP A 532 8.29 -8.80 -4.43
CA ASP A 532 7.11 -8.26 -5.13
C ASP A 532 5.87 -8.27 -4.21
N ARG A 533 5.47 -7.09 -3.74
CA ARG A 533 4.29 -6.87 -2.91
C ARG A 533 3.01 -7.26 -3.64
N THR A 534 2.95 -7.05 -4.95
CA THR A 534 1.79 -7.44 -5.77
C THR A 534 1.70 -8.96 -5.89
N GLU A 535 2.83 -9.66 -5.97
CA GLU A 535 2.86 -11.12 -5.90
C GLU A 535 2.31 -11.62 -4.55
N PHE A 536 2.83 -11.06 -3.45
CA PHE A 536 2.53 -11.50 -2.09
C PHE A 536 1.07 -11.22 -1.69
N LEU A 537 0.66 -9.95 -1.71
CA LEU A 537 -0.68 -9.54 -1.32
C LEU A 537 -1.72 -9.87 -2.39
N GLY A 538 -1.34 -9.85 -3.68
CA GLY A 538 -2.26 -9.93 -4.80
C GLY A 538 -2.87 -8.57 -5.16
N ARG A 539 -3.32 -8.43 -6.42
CA ARG A 539 -4.03 -7.22 -6.88
C ARG A 539 -5.34 -7.04 -6.13
N GLY A 540 -5.44 -5.96 -5.37
CA GLY A 540 -6.61 -5.70 -4.52
C GLY A 540 -6.73 -6.65 -3.32
N GLY A 541 -5.67 -7.38 -2.98
CA GLY A 541 -5.59 -8.23 -1.80
C GLY A 541 -5.51 -7.43 -0.50
N THR A 542 -5.36 -8.13 0.63
CA THR A 542 -5.36 -7.53 1.96
C THR A 542 -4.28 -8.17 2.85
N PHE A 543 -3.88 -7.44 3.90
CA PHE A 543 -3.01 -7.97 4.95
C PHE A 543 -3.68 -9.06 5.80
N THR A 544 -5.01 -9.20 5.76
CA THR A 544 -5.69 -10.26 6.53
C THR A 544 -5.49 -11.63 5.89
N LEU A 545 -5.37 -11.69 4.56
CA LEU A 545 -5.11 -12.96 3.87
C LEU A 545 -4.33 -12.69 2.57
N PRO A 546 -2.98 -12.62 2.64
CA PRO A 546 -2.14 -12.50 1.45
C PRO A 546 -2.37 -13.66 0.48
N VAL A 547 -2.61 -13.35 -0.80
CA VAL A 547 -2.97 -14.37 -1.81
C VAL A 547 -1.84 -15.38 -2.03
N ALA A 548 -0.57 -14.97 -1.89
CA ALA A 548 0.55 -15.89 -2.06
C ALA A 548 0.59 -17.00 -0.99
N LEU A 549 0.08 -16.76 0.22
CA LEU A 549 0.03 -17.78 1.27
C LEU A 549 -1.01 -18.88 0.99
N LEU A 550 -1.89 -18.68 0.01
CA LEU A 550 -2.83 -19.70 -0.48
C LEU A 550 -2.24 -20.56 -1.61
N ARG A 551 -0.98 -20.32 -2.00
CA ARG A 551 -0.26 -21.06 -3.05
C ARG A 551 0.73 -22.03 -2.45
N LEU A 552 1.25 -22.95 -3.27
CA LEU A 552 2.27 -23.91 -2.83
C LEU A 552 3.54 -23.24 -2.28
N GLY A 553 3.88 -22.04 -2.74
CA GLY A 553 5.03 -21.27 -2.26
C GLY A 553 5.08 -19.88 -2.89
N LEU A 554 6.22 -19.20 -2.71
CA LEU A 554 6.52 -17.91 -3.32
C LEU A 554 7.26 -18.07 -4.65
N GLU A 555 7.09 -17.12 -5.56
CA GLU A 555 7.63 -17.15 -6.92
C GLU A 555 9.07 -16.62 -7.02
N THR A 556 9.69 -16.21 -5.89
CA THR A 556 11.08 -15.72 -5.86
C THR A 556 11.28 -14.49 -6.75
N ARG A 557 10.31 -13.57 -6.79
CA ARG A 557 10.42 -12.34 -7.58
C ARG A 557 11.28 -11.31 -6.87
N ILE A 558 12.53 -11.14 -7.34
CA ILE A 558 13.47 -10.13 -6.85
C ILE A 558 13.86 -9.22 -8.01
N THR A 559 12.88 -8.49 -8.54
CA THR A 559 13.07 -7.71 -9.77
C THR A 559 12.85 -6.22 -9.50
N PRO A 560 13.85 -5.36 -9.75
CA PRO A 560 13.67 -3.91 -9.73
C PRO A 560 12.52 -3.46 -10.65
N GLY A 561 11.77 -2.44 -10.21
CA GLY A 561 10.66 -1.88 -10.97
C GLY A 561 9.30 -2.54 -10.72
N GLU A 562 9.26 -3.64 -9.96
CA GLU A 562 8.03 -4.15 -9.35
C GLU A 562 7.68 -3.37 -8.07
N ASP A 563 6.59 -3.77 -7.42
CA ASP A 563 6.10 -3.13 -6.19
C ASP A 563 6.90 -3.69 -4.99
N PRO A 564 7.81 -2.93 -4.36
CA PRO A 564 8.84 -3.49 -3.51
C PRO A 564 8.32 -3.90 -2.12
N CYS A 565 8.67 -5.11 -1.70
CA CYS A 565 8.54 -5.59 -0.32
C CYS A 565 9.74 -6.48 0.04
N ALA A 566 9.76 -7.01 1.27
CA ALA A 566 10.62 -8.11 1.66
C ALA A 566 9.79 -9.19 2.33
N VAL A 567 9.87 -10.41 1.80
CA VAL A 567 9.21 -11.59 2.36
C VAL A 567 10.21 -12.71 2.47
N LEU A 568 10.36 -13.28 3.67
CA LEU A 568 11.12 -14.50 3.91
C LEU A 568 10.25 -15.53 4.63
N GLN A 569 10.34 -16.78 4.20
CA GLN A 569 9.65 -17.92 4.80
C GLN A 569 10.64 -18.87 5.48
N LEU A 570 10.31 -19.33 6.68
CA LEU A 570 11.02 -20.38 7.40
C LEU A 570 10.07 -21.54 7.71
N HIS A 571 10.58 -22.77 7.65
CA HIS A 571 9.86 -23.96 8.08
C HIS A 571 10.19 -24.34 9.52
N MET A 572 9.16 -24.78 10.25
CA MET A 572 9.26 -25.28 11.61
C MET A 572 8.52 -26.62 11.71
N ASP A 573 9.26 -27.69 12.01
CA ASP A 573 8.71 -29.03 12.27
C ASP A 573 8.63 -29.26 13.78
N LEU A 574 7.43 -29.11 14.35
CA LEU A 574 7.17 -29.18 15.78
C LEU A 574 6.67 -30.56 16.19
N MET A 575 7.54 -31.37 16.81
CA MET A 575 7.12 -32.64 17.42
C MET A 575 6.09 -32.42 18.56
N PRO A 576 5.30 -33.44 18.94
CA PRO A 576 4.36 -33.34 20.06
C PRO A 576 5.04 -32.85 21.35
N GLY A 577 4.50 -31.79 21.97
CA GLY A 577 5.06 -31.19 23.18
C GLY A 577 6.34 -30.38 22.99
N ALA A 578 6.92 -30.38 21.79
CA ALA A 578 8.18 -29.70 21.52
C ALA A 578 7.99 -28.18 21.41
N THR A 579 9.06 -27.46 21.76
CA THR A 579 9.17 -26.02 21.59
C THR A 579 10.28 -25.74 20.59
N ASP A 580 10.03 -24.82 19.67
CA ASP A 580 11.01 -24.38 18.68
C ASP A 580 10.96 -22.85 18.53
N GLU A 581 12.07 -22.25 18.11
CA GLU A 581 12.20 -20.81 17.96
C GLU A 581 12.99 -20.39 16.71
N ILE A 582 12.60 -19.25 16.17
CA ILE A 582 13.22 -18.61 15.00
C ILE A 582 13.31 -17.10 15.20
N TYR A 583 14.23 -16.49 14.47
CA TYR A 583 14.43 -15.06 14.44
C TYR A 583 14.39 -14.56 13.00
N PHE A 584 13.73 -13.42 12.80
CA PHE A 584 13.97 -12.53 11.66
C PHE A 584 14.66 -11.26 12.17
N VAL A 585 15.54 -10.69 11.36
CA VAL A 585 16.24 -9.45 11.71
C VAL A 585 16.09 -8.47 10.56
N LEU A 586 15.54 -7.29 10.87
CA LEU A 586 15.36 -6.15 9.97
C LEU A 586 16.36 -5.06 10.36
N GLY A 587 17.07 -4.49 9.39
CA GLY A 587 18.05 -3.42 9.61
C GLY A 587 18.12 -2.41 8.48
#